data_AF-A0A962RE12-F1
#
_entry.id   AF-A0A962RE12-F1
#
_cell.length_a   1.000
_cell.length_b   1.000
_cell.length_c   1.000
_cell.angle_alpha   90.00
_cell.angle_beta   90.00
_cell.angle_gamma   90.00
#
_symmetry.space_group_name_H-M   'P 1'
#
loop_
_entity.id
_entity.type
_entity.pdbx_description
1 polymer ?
#
loop_
_entity_poly.entity_id
_entity_poly.type
_entity_poly.pdbx_seq_one_letter_code
_entity_poly.pdbx_strand_id
1 'polypeptide(L)'
;AALDAIGREVTYIGSSRAPVLVRAYLTESVPSPGALVPDDQGHYRIRGIHPGRLDDLEEAFQQGRRPRPAQTVGYSRLGEERLRSLWGQMIPLQRLSGQPLHIDQSVRITEAVRRALTAHLPNAAPGMLTGHAQDGRRLLGEHLAIVPLPRIGDRYADGEILGVGLLLPVACSDAEYEQLLQGLQSWLAAGARVDIGDVTWRMKVTHGDERLALRPDRYAGFGETWVTATPVICDRHPRRTLTLRDVVSDMCRDVGLPPPEAVVAAPYGSLKGSADSRSHSLGQRAYLAKRYTTHLTVTWSRKVPGPILLGRGRYFGMGAMLPSREAA
;
A
#
# COMPACT_ATOMS: atom_id res chain seq x y z
N ALA A 1 -22.48 -10.60 -37.75
CA ALA A 1 -23.40 -11.76 -37.95
C ALA A 1 -23.09 -12.91 -37.00
N ALA A 2 -22.00 -13.67 -37.17
CA ALA A 2 -21.68 -14.79 -36.28
C ALA A 2 -21.36 -14.35 -34.84
N LEU A 3 -20.52 -13.32 -34.66
CA LEU A 3 -20.20 -12.78 -33.33
C LEU A 3 -21.43 -12.17 -32.63
N ASP A 4 -22.34 -11.57 -33.38
CA ASP A 4 -23.60 -11.04 -32.83
C ASP A 4 -24.53 -12.16 -32.37
N ALA A 5 -24.57 -13.27 -33.12
CA ALA A 5 -25.32 -14.47 -32.72
C ALA A 5 -24.75 -15.05 -31.42
N ILE A 6 -23.42 -15.20 -31.33
CA ILE A 6 -22.75 -15.63 -30.09
C ILE A 6 -23.05 -14.65 -28.96
N GLY A 7 -22.97 -13.34 -29.20
CA GLY A 7 -23.25 -12.32 -28.20
C GLY A 7 -24.67 -12.37 -27.64
N ARG A 8 -25.67 -12.72 -28.47
CA ARG A 8 -27.06 -12.89 -28.02
C ARG A 8 -27.25 -14.07 -27.06
N GLU A 9 -26.43 -15.10 -27.18
CA GLU A 9 -26.45 -16.27 -26.27
C GLU A 9 -25.78 -15.96 -24.92
N VAL A 10 -25.01 -14.87 -24.82
CA VAL A 10 -24.38 -14.44 -23.57
C VAL A 10 -25.39 -13.65 -22.73
N THR A 11 -26.01 -14.33 -21.77
CA THR A 11 -27.05 -13.75 -20.91
C THR A 11 -26.51 -13.13 -19.62
N TYR A 12 -25.28 -13.46 -19.20
CA TYR A 12 -24.65 -12.93 -17.99
C TYR A 12 -23.11 -12.96 -18.07
N ILE A 13 -22.45 -12.17 -17.23
CA ILE A 13 -21.00 -12.23 -17.02
C ILE A 13 -20.69 -12.63 -15.58
N GLY A 14 -19.84 -13.64 -15.41
CA GLY A 14 -19.31 -14.10 -14.12
C GLY A 14 -20.29 -14.87 -13.23
N SER A 15 -21.55 -14.44 -13.13
CA SER A 15 -22.64 -15.18 -12.47
C SER A 15 -23.99 -14.78 -13.04
N SER A 16 -25.01 -15.64 -12.90
CA SER A 16 -26.38 -15.36 -13.32
C SER A 16 -27.03 -14.13 -12.65
N ARG A 17 -26.38 -13.54 -11.63
CA ARG A 17 -26.81 -12.30 -10.96
C ARG A 17 -26.34 -11.03 -11.65
N ALA A 18 -25.54 -11.14 -12.71
CA ALA A 18 -25.01 -10.00 -13.48
C ALA A 18 -25.42 -10.14 -14.95
N PRO A 19 -26.69 -9.86 -15.30
CA PRO A 19 -27.17 -9.95 -16.66
C PRO A 19 -26.47 -8.94 -17.56
N VAL A 20 -26.22 -9.32 -18.81
CA VAL A 20 -25.53 -8.45 -19.77
C VAL A 20 -26.21 -8.45 -21.12
N LEU A 21 -25.90 -7.42 -21.91
CA LEU A 21 -26.15 -7.38 -23.34
C LEU A 21 -24.79 -7.31 -24.04
N VAL A 22 -24.50 -8.28 -24.90
CA VAL A 22 -23.25 -8.29 -25.66
C VAL A 22 -23.52 -7.82 -27.08
N ARG A 23 -22.69 -6.87 -27.52
CA ARG A 23 -22.59 -6.44 -28.92
C ARG A 23 -21.15 -6.57 -29.35
N ALA A 24 -20.94 -7.14 -30.53
CA ALA A 24 -19.63 -7.23 -31.14
C ALA A 24 -19.53 -6.21 -32.28
N TYR A 25 -18.41 -5.52 -32.37
CA TYR A 25 -18.09 -4.63 -33.48
C TYR A 25 -16.60 -4.77 -33.78
N LEU A 26 -16.25 -4.69 -35.05
CA LEU A 26 -14.88 -4.50 -35.48
C LEU A 26 -14.63 -3.00 -35.51
N THR A 27 -13.65 -2.52 -34.76
CA THR A 27 -13.35 -1.08 -34.67
C THR A 27 -11.87 -0.88 -34.48
N GLU A 28 -11.32 0.15 -35.12
CA GLU A 28 -9.96 0.63 -34.85
C GLU A 28 -9.94 1.67 -33.72
N SER A 29 -11.10 2.21 -33.34
CA SER A 29 -11.27 3.20 -32.28
C SER A 29 -11.94 2.62 -31.03
N VAL A 30 -11.62 3.20 -29.88
CA VAL A 30 -12.25 2.84 -28.60
C VAL A 30 -13.77 3.02 -28.69
N PRO A 31 -14.55 1.96 -28.42
CA PRO A 31 -15.99 1.95 -28.68
C PRO A 31 -16.84 2.76 -27.70
N SER A 32 -16.32 3.06 -26.52
CA SER A 32 -16.97 3.95 -25.57
C SER A 32 -15.92 4.65 -24.71
N PRO A 33 -15.97 5.99 -24.60
CA PRO A 33 -15.30 6.70 -23.51
C PRO A 33 -15.77 6.09 -22.18
N GLY A 34 -14.85 5.63 -21.34
CA GLY A 34 -15.17 4.99 -20.06
C GLY A 34 -15.45 3.49 -20.12
N ALA A 35 -15.22 2.81 -21.25
CA ALA A 35 -15.27 1.35 -21.31
C ALA A 35 -14.34 0.72 -20.26
N LEU A 36 -14.83 -0.24 -19.47
CA LEU A 36 -14.01 -0.96 -18.50
C LEU A 36 -13.27 -2.10 -19.20
N VAL A 37 -11.95 -2.11 -19.09
CA VAL A 37 -11.09 -3.20 -19.59
C VAL A 37 -10.43 -3.95 -18.44
N PRO A 38 -10.23 -5.27 -18.55
CA PRO A 38 -9.53 -6.04 -17.52
C PRO A 38 -8.15 -5.44 -17.24
N ASP A 39 -7.83 -5.28 -15.97
CA ASP A 39 -6.58 -4.69 -15.49
C ASP A 39 -6.32 -5.22 -14.08
N ASP A 40 -5.25 -6.00 -13.88
CA ASP A 40 -4.94 -6.60 -12.59
C ASP A 40 -4.76 -5.55 -11.47
N GLN A 41 -4.41 -4.32 -11.84
CA GLN A 41 -4.28 -3.18 -10.93
C GLN A 41 -5.50 -2.26 -10.96
N GLY A 42 -6.56 -2.64 -11.67
CA GLY A 42 -7.79 -1.88 -11.79
C GLY A 42 -8.64 -1.89 -10.52
N HIS A 43 -9.24 -0.75 -10.22
CA HIS A 43 -9.98 -0.54 -8.98
C HIS A 43 -11.43 -1.02 -9.02
N TYR A 44 -12.02 -1.20 -10.21
CA TYR A 44 -13.32 -1.83 -10.34
C TYR A 44 -13.17 -3.33 -10.19
N ARG A 45 -13.79 -3.91 -9.15
CA ARG A 45 -13.76 -5.35 -8.89
C ARG A 45 -14.96 -5.99 -9.59
N ILE A 46 -14.72 -6.58 -10.76
CA ILE A 46 -15.77 -7.20 -11.57
C ILE A 46 -15.46 -8.69 -11.69
N ARG A 47 -16.48 -9.50 -11.42
CA ARG A 47 -16.43 -10.94 -11.71
C ARG A 47 -16.68 -11.14 -13.19
N GLY A 48 -15.66 -11.47 -13.98
CA GLY A 48 -15.85 -11.44 -15.42
C GLY A 48 -14.68 -11.88 -16.28
N ILE A 49 -14.52 -11.20 -17.40
CA ILE A 49 -13.58 -11.53 -18.47
C ILE A 49 -12.17 -11.08 -18.04
N HIS A 50 -11.17 -11.90 -18.28
CA HIS A 50 -9.77 -11.56 -18.03
C HIS A 50 -8.87 -12.17 -19.11
N PRO A 51 -7.62 -11.69 -19.28
CA PRO A 51 -6.64 -12.37 -20.12
C PRO A 51 -6.52 -13.86 -19.73
N GLY A 52 -6.49 -14.75 -20.73
CA GLY A 52 -6.46 -16.21 -20.54
C GLY A 52 -7.82 -16.87 -20.29
N ARG A 53 -8.90 -16.10 -20.09
CA ARG A 53 -10.22 -16.68 -19.81
C ARG A 53 -10.79 -17.49 -20.99
N LEU A 54 -10.45 -17.13 -22.22
CA LEU A 54 -10.89 -17.89 -23.40
C LEU A 54 -10.25 -19.28 -23.39
N ASP A 55 -8.95 -19.36 -23.16
CA ASP A 55 -8.20 -20.61 -23.09
C ASP A 55 -8.78 -21.55 -22.00
N ASP A 56 -9.09 -21.01 -20.81
CA ASP A 56 -9.74 -21.76 -19.73
C ASP A 56 -11.10 -22.37 -20.16
N LEU A 57 -11.88 -21.61 -20.94
CA LEU A 57 -13.21 -22.02 -21.39
C LEU A 57 -13.12 -23.06 -22.51
N GLU A 58 -12.17 -22.89 -23.43
CA GLU A 58 -11.89 -23.83 -24.51
C GLU A 58 -11.39 -25.17 -23.95
N GLU A 59 -10.46 -25.14 -22.98
CA GLU A 59 -9.97 -26.35 -22.31
C GLU A 59 -11.12 -27.11 -21.62
N ALA A 60 -11.97 -26.40 -20.86
CA ALA A 60 -13.11 -27.01 -20.19
C ALA A 60 -14.10 -27.63 -21.19
N PHE A 61 -14.38 -26.94 -22.29
CA PHE A 61 -15.27 -27.43 -23.35
C PHE A 61 -14.72 -28.70 -24.02
N GLN A 62 -13.45 -28.69 -24.42
CA GLN A 62 -12.79 -29.84 -25.04
C GLN A 62 -12.79 -31.07 -24.13
N GLN A 63 -12.72 -30.86 -22.81
CA GLN A 63 -12.73 -31.92 -21.81
C GLN A 63 -14.15 -32.29 -21.35
N GLY A 64 -15.21 -31.73 -21.96
CA GLY A 64 -16.61 -31.99 -21.59
C GLY A 64 -16.98 -31.53 -20.19
N ARG A 65 -16.21 -30.61 -19.59
CA ARG A 65 -16.42 -30.12 -18.23
C ARG A 65 -17.24 -28.84 -18.24
N ARG A 66 -17.97 -28.61 -17.15
CA ARG A 66 -18.60 -27.30 -16.92
C ARG A 66 -17.52 -26.24 -16.65
N PRO A 67 -17.65 -25.04 -17.23
CA PRO A 67 -16.71 -23.95 -16.98
C PRO A 67 -16.78 -23.51 -15.51
N ARG A 68 -15.61 -23.27 -14.91
CA ARG A 68 -15.54 -22.77 -13.53
C ARG A 68 -16.10 -21.35 -13.47
N PRO A 69 -16.76 -20.93 -12.37
CA PRO A 69 -17.18 -19.55 -12.20
C PRO A 69 -16.02 -18.58 -12.41
N ALA A 70 -16.25 -17.47 -13.11
CA ALA A 70 -15.19 -16.49 -13.33
C ALA A 70 -14.69 -15.93 -11.99
N GLN A 71 -13.42 -15.56 -11.93
CA GLN A 71 -12.85 -14.92 -10.76
C GLN A 71 -13.20 -13.43 -10.74
N THR A 72 -13.14 -12.82 -9.56
CA THR A 72 -13.20 -11.36 -9.44
C THR A 72 -11.83 -10.78 -9.78
N VAL A 73 -11.75 -10.04 -10.87
CA VAL A 73 -10.53 -9.39 -11.35
C VAL A 73 -10.68 -7.86 -11.30
N GLY A 74 -9.57 -7.15 -11.42
CA GLY A 74 -9.58 -5.70 -11.53
C GLY A 74 -9.96 -5.24 -12.94
N TYR A 75 -10.57 -4.07 -13.03
CA TYR A 75 -10.90 -3.37 -14.26
C TYR A 75 -10.58 -1.88 -14.11
N SER A 76 -10.18 -1.26 -15.22
CA SER A 76 -9.88 0.18 -15.33
C SER A 76 -10.64 0.79 -16.50
N ARG A 77 -10.94 2.10 -16.47
CA ARG A 77 -11.53 2.76 -17.64
C ARG A 77 -10.47 2.90 -18.74
N LEU A 78 -10.86 2.60 -19.96
CA LEU A 78 -10.01 2.70 -21.14
C LEU A 78 -9.64 4.17 -21.38
N GLY A 79 -8.35 4.44 -21.52
CA GLY A 79 -7.80 5.80 -21.65
C GLY A 79 -7.61 6.54 -20.33
N GLU A 80 -8.00 5.96 -19.19
CA GLU A 80 -7.70 6.53 -17.88
C GLU A 80 -6.19 6.41 -17.59
N GLU A 81 -5.55 7.54 -17.31
CA GLU A 81 -4.15 7.55 -16.89
C GLU A 81 -4.04 6.75 -15.58
N ARG A 82 -3.33 5.63 -15.66
CA ARG A 82 -3.14 4.69 -14.56
C ARG A 82 -2.30 5.35 -13.47
N LEU A 83 -2.96 5.77 -12.40
CA LEU A 83 -2.23 5.99 -11.16
C LEU A 83 -1.68 4.67 -10.67
N ARG A 84 -0.39 4.67 -10.33
CA ARG A 84 0.28 3.54 -9.71
C ARG A 84 0.82 4.00 -8.36
N SER A 85 0.65 3.15 -7.36
CA SER A 85 1.36 3.33 -6.10
C SER A 85 2.87 3.21 -6.36
N LEU A 86 3.69 4.00 -5.67
CA LEU A 86 5.13 3.77 -5.63
C LEU A 86 5.51 2.45 -4.95
N TRP A 87 4.60 1.92 -4.13
CA TRP A 87 4.79 0.70 -3.36
C TRP A 87 4.11 -0.47 -4.06
N GLY A 88 4.89 -1.54 -4.27
CA GLY A 88 4.41 -2.81 -4.74
C GLY A 88 4.01 -3.72 -3.58
N GLN A 89 4.76 -4.80 -3.38
CA GLN A 89 4.45 -5.80 -2.37
C GLN A 89 4.67 -5.26 -0.95
N MET A 90 3.76 -5.63 -0.03
CA MET A 90 3.97 -5.54 1.41
C MET A 90 4.20 -6.93 2.00
N ILE A 91 5.29 -7.11 2.76
CA ILE A 91 5.54 -8.31 3.55
C ILE A 91 5.23 -7.99 5.02
N PRO A 92 4.11 -8.49 5.59
CA PRO A 92 3.76 -8.21 6.98
C PRO A 92 4.52 -9.15 7.94
N LEU A 93 5.13 -8.55 8.95
CA LEU A 93 5.82 -9.21 10.05
C LEU A 93 5.02 -9.00 11.33
N GLN A 94 4.51 -10.07 11.90
CA GLN A 94 3.74 -10.07 13.14
C GLN A 94 4.67 -10.19 14.37
N ARG A 95 4.40 -9.42 15.43
CA ARG A 95 4.93 -9.65 16.78
C ARG A 95 4.38 -10.96 17.36
N LEU A 96 5.28 -11.84 17.78
CA LEU A 96 4.97 -13.08 18.48
C LEU A 96 5.06 -12.93 20.00
N SER A 97 6.09 -12.23 20.47
CA SER A 97 6.37 -12.05 21.90
C SER A 97 7.11 -10.73 22.13
N GLY A 98 7.27 -10.37 23.41
CA GLY A 98 7.84 -9.09 23.84
C GLY A 98 6.75 -8.12 24.30
N GLN A 99 7.09 -7.15 25.14
CA GLN A 99 6.13 -6.16 25.64
C GLN A 99 5.49 -5.37 24.50
N PRO A 100 4.18 -5.04 24.56
CA PRO A 100 3.53 -4.23 23.54
C PRO A 100 4.18 -2.85 23.39
N LEU A 101 4.16 -2.32 22.17
CA LEU A 101 4.51 -0.94 21.87
C LEU A 101 3.29 -0.27 21.25
N HIS A 102 3.12 1.03 21.46
CA HIS A 102 2.02 1.81 20.91
C HIS A 102 2.45 2.66 19.73
N ILE A 103 1.47 3.18 18.99
CA ILE A 103 1.66 3.85 17.70
C ILE A 103 2.60 5.07 17.76
N ASP A 104 2.70 5.74 18.90
CA ASP A 104 3.66 6.82 19.15
C ASP A 104 5.13 6.34 19.13
N GLN A 105 5.36 5.04 19.27
CA GLN A 105 6.70 4.40 19.21
C GLN A 105 7.03 3.84 17.82
N SER A 106 6.28 4.22 16.78
CA SER A 106 6.43 3.70 15.40
C SER A 106 7.85 3.82 14.83
N VAL A 107 8.52 4.96 15.00
CA VAL A 107 9.90 5.14 14.50
C VAL A 107 10.85 4.16 15.20
N ARG A 108 10.68 3.99 16.52
CA ARG A 108 11.52 3.13 17.36
C ARG A 108 11.51 1.67 16.88
N ILE A 109 10.32 1.10 16.64
CA ILE A 109 10.21 -0.29 16.15
C ILE A 109 10.67 -0.42 14.71
N THR A 110 10.31 0.51 13.82
CA THR A 110 10.65 0.39 12.39
C THR A 110 12.15 0.56 12.13
N GLU A 111 12.85 1.42 12.89
CA GLU A 111 14.31 1.52 12.85
C GLU A 111 15.00 0.28 13.42
N ALA A 112 14.47 -0.29 14.51
CA ALA A 112 15.01 -1.51 15.09
C ALA A 112 14.87 -2.71 14.14
N VAL A 113 13.72 -2.85 13.47
CA VAL A 113 13.52 -3.88 12.43
C VAL A 113 14.46 -3.66 11.25
N ARG A 114 14.62 -2.41 10.78
CA ARG A 114 15.59 -2.10 9.71
C ARG A 114 16.98 -2.58 10.08
N ARG A 115 17.44 -2.24 11.28
CA ARG A 115 18.78 -2.60 11.77
C ARG A 115 18.95 -4.11 11.87
N ALA A 116 17.96 -4.81 12.45
CA ALA A 116 17.99 -6.26 12.59
C ALA A 116 18.06 -6.93 11.21
N LEU A 117 17.20 -6.53 10.26
CA LEU A 117 17.20 -7.07 8.91
C LEU A 117 18.53 -6.80 8.18
N THR A 118 19.06 -5.57 8.27
CA THR A 118 20.35 -5.23 7.65
C THR A 118 21.50 -6.08 8.17
N ALA A 119 21.50 -6.43 9.46
CA ALA A 119 22.56 -7.22 10.08
C ALA A 119 22.62 -8.69 9.60
N HIS A 120 21.55 -9.18 8.97
CA HIS A 120 21.43 -10.57 8.50
C HIS A 120 21.58 -10.72 6.98
N LEU A 121 21.85 -9.63 6.26
CA LEU A 121 22.08 -9.71 4.82
C LEU A 121 23.48 -10.24 4.51
N PRO A 122 23.61 -11.19 3.55
CA PRO A 122 24.85 -11.91 3.29
C PRO A 122 25.96 -11.09 2.61
N ASN A 123 25.70 -9.83 2.21
CA ASN A 123 26.59 -8.93 1.45
C ASN A 123 26.40 -7.45 1.87
N ALA A 124 26.99 -6.49 1.13
CA ALA A 124 26.56 -5.09 1.17
C ALA A 124 25.05 -5.01 0.91
N ALA A 125 24.30 -4.64 1.94
CA ALA A 125 22.84 -4.58 1.88
C ALA A 125 22.35 -3.70 0.70
N PRO A 126 21.24 -4.06 0.04
CA PRO A 126 20.79 -3.37 -1.16
C PRO A 126 20.53 -1.90 -0.86
N GLY A 127 20.78 -1.05 -1.85
CA GLY A 127 20.70 0.39 -1.68
C GLY A 127 19.35 0.87 -1.18
N MET A 128 18.26 0.20 -1.59
CA MET A 128 16.92 0.52 -1.09
C MET A 128 16.78 0.36 0.44
N LEU A 129 17.56 -0.51 1.07
CA LEU A 129 17.46 -0.79 2.51
C LEU A 129 18.38 0.13 3.30
N THR A 130 19.61 0.35 2.79
CA THR A 130 20.64 1.17 3.43
C THR A 130 20.47 2.67 3.16
N GLY A 131 19.79 3.03 2.07
CA GLY A 131 19.70 4.38 1.54
C GLY A 131 20.97 4.87 0.84
N HIS A 132 21.89 3.97 0.49
CA HIS A 132 23.16 4.28 -0.18
C HIS A 132 23.25 3.59 -1.54
N ALA A 133 23.68 4.30 -2.57
CA ALA A 133 24.01 3.72 -3.87
C ALA A 133 25.33 2.92 -3.79
N GLN A 134 25.63 2.14 -4.84
CA GLN A 134 26.84 1.31 -4.90
C GLN A 134 28.15 2.11 -4.75
N ASP A 135 28.13 3.42 -5.09
CA ASP A 135 29.25 4.34 -4.93
C ASP A 135 29.35 4.97 -3.53
N GLY A 136 28.52 4.52 -2.58
CA GLY A 136 28.45 5.04 -1.20
C GLY A 136 27.73 6.38 -1.06
N ARG A 137 27.27 7.00 -2.15
CA ARG A 137 26.46 8.22 -2.09
C ARG A 137 25.04 7.90 -1.65
N ARG A 138 24.30 8.95 -1.28
CA ARG A 138 22.87 8.81 -0.99
C ARG A 138 22.14 8.28 -2.22
N LEU A 139 21.32 7.26 -2.04
CA LEU A 139 20.48 6.72 -3.11
C LEU A 139 19.49 7.81 -3.57
N LEU A 140 19.38 7.97 -4.89
CA LEU A 140 18.42 8.88 -5.52
C LEU A 140 17.08 8.20 -5.83
N GLY A 141 17.06 6.86 -5.86
CA GLY A 141 15.86 6.05 -6.05
C GLY A 141 15.08 5.81 -4.75
N GLU A 142 13.98 5.07 -4.86
CA GLU A 142 13.09 4.78 -3.75
C GLU A 142 13.70 3.77 -2.77
N HIS A 143 13.44 3.99 -1.47
CA HIS A 143 13.91 3.11 -0.41
C HIS A 143 12.79 2.15 0.01
N LEU A 144 13.15 0.96 0.50
CA LEU A 144 12.22 0.12 1.26
C LEU A 144 11.64 0.94 2.42
N ALA A 145 10.33 1.02 2.54
CA ALA A 145 9.69 1.59 3.71
C ALA A 145 9.36 0.49 4.71
N ILE A 146 9.52 0.80 6.00
CA ILE A 146 9.04 -0.07 7.07
C ILE A 146 7.97 0.73 7.81
N VAL A 147 6.76 0.18 7.86
CA VAL A 147 5.60 0.84 8.45
C VAL A 147 5.09 0.06 9.66
N PRO A 148 4.64 0.73 10.73
CA PRO A 148 3.98 0.04 11.84
C PRO A 148 2.65 -0.54 11.36
N LEU A 149 2.22 -1.64 11.99
CA LEU A 149 0.90 -2.23 11.79
C LEU A 149 0.07 -2.11 13.08
N PRO A 150 -0.43 -0.91 13.43
CA PRO A 150 -1.13 -0.66 14.68
C PRO A 150 -2.62 -1.03 14.61
N ARG A 151 -3.19 -1.39 15.75
CA ARG A 151 -4.63 -1.56 15.93
C ARG A 151 -5.31 -0.19 16.02
N ILE A 152 -5.68 0.33 14.85
CA ILE A 152 -6.37 1.62 14.66
C ILE A 152 -7.73 1.45 13.98
N GLY A 153 -8.60 2.46 13.99
CA GLY A 153 -9.77 2.60 13.12
C GLY A 153 -10.95 1.64 13.36
N ASP A 154 -10.84 0.68 14.28
CA ASP A 154 -11.96 -0.16 14.73
C ASP A 154 -12.47 0.25 16.13
N ARG A 155 -13.60 -0.32 16.57
CA ARG A 155 -14.24 0.06 17.83
C ARG A 155 -13.41 -0.23 19.09
N TYR A 156 -12.41 -1.11 19.01
CA TYR A 156 -11.52 -1.51 20.11
C TYR A 156 -10.08 -1.04 19.91
N ALA A 157 -9.87 -0.15 18.93
CA ALA A 157 -8.56 0.38 18.63
C ALA A 157 -7.96 1.19 19.79
N ASP A 158 -6.69 0.93 20.06
CA ASP A 158 -5.89 1.48 21.16
C ASP A 158 -4.46 1.82 20.71
N GLY A 159 -4.15 1.66 19.42
CA GLY A 159 -2.85 1.98 18.87
C GLY A 159 -1.75 0.97 19.16
N GLU A 160 -2.06 -0.20 19.73
CA GLU A 160 -1.07 -1.25 19.93
C GLU A 160 -0.49 -1.70 18.58
N ILE A 161 0.84 -1.71 18.46
CA ILE A 161 1.55 -2.18 17.27
C ILE A 161 1.62 -3.71 17.30
N LEU A 162 0.91 -4.35 16.37
CA LEU A 162 0.87 -5.80 16.24
C LEU A 162 2.03 -6.36 15.41
N GLY A 163 2.74 -5.50 14.69
CA GLY A 163 3.78 -5.88 13.74
C GLY A 163 4.29 -4.71 12.92
N VAL A 164 5.05 -5.02 11.87
CA VAL A 164 5.49 -4.04 10.86
C VAL A 164 5.26 -4.59 9.45
N GLY A 165 5.05 -3.73 8.48
CA GLY A 165 5.03 -4.08 7.07
C GLY A 165 6.32 -3.63 6.39
N LEU A 166 6.98 -4.53 5.66
CA LEU A 166 8.04 -4.18 4.72
C LEU A 166 7.40 -3.82 3.39
N LEU A 167 7.44 -2.55 3.00
CA LEU A 167 6.88 -2.03 1.76
C LEU A 167 7.97 -1.85 0.71
N LEU A 168 7.91 -2.68 -0.32
CA LEU A 168 8.87 -2.67 -1.42
C LEU A 168 8.46 -1.62 -2.47
N PRO A 169 9.41 -0.81 -2.97
CA PRO A 169 9.15 0.03 -4.14
C PRO A 169 8.80 -0.81 -5.36
N VAL A 170 7.94 -0.31 -6.24
CA VAL A 170 7.65 -0.93 -7.54
C VAL A 170 8.91 -1.01 -8.42
N ALA A 171 9.85 -0.08 -8.23
CA ALA A 171 11.13 -0.06 -8.94
C ALA A 171 12.16 -1.06 -8.39
N CYS A 172 11.83 -1.84 -7.36
CA CYS A 172 12.69 -2.90 -6.83
C CYS A 172 13.02 -3.92 -7.93
N SER A 173 14.32 -4.15 -8.18
CA SER A 173 14.76 -5.17 -9.12
C SER A 173 14.67 -6.59 -8.53
N ASP A 174 14.65 -7.61 -9.40
CA ASP A 174 14.59 -9.01 -8.95
C ASP A 174 15.80 -9.40 -8.09
N ALA A 175 17.00 -8.96 -8.46
CA ALA A 175 18.22 -9.22 -7.69
C ALA A 175 18.17 -8.59 -6.28
N GLU A 176 17.64 -7.38 -6.20
CA GLU A 176 17.41 -6.65 -4.96
C GLU A 176 16.35 -7.34 -4.08
N TYR A 177 15.28 -7.84 -4.70
CA TYR A 177 14.24 -8.63 -4.05
C TYR A 177 14.79 -9.94 -3.48
N GLU A 178 15.57 -10.67 -4.27
CA GLU A 178 16.23 -11.91 -3.85
C GLU A 178 17.17 -11.68 -2.66
N GLN A 179 17.98 -10.62 -2.68
CA GLN A 179 18.84 -10.26 -1.56
C GLN A 179 18.03 -9.99 -0.29
N LEU A 180 16.94 -9.22 -0.40
CA LEU A 180 16.04 -8.95 0.72
C LEU A 180 15.46 -10.25 1.29
N LEU A 181 15.00 -11.17 0.43
CA LEU A 181 14.45 -12.45 0.84
C LEU A 181 15.49 -13.33 1.52
N GLN A 182 16.73 -13.38 1.03
CA GLN A 182 17.82 -14.12 1.66
C GLN A 182 18.13 -13.56 3.06
N GLY A 183 18.23 -12.24 3.21
CA GLY A 183 18.44 -11.61 4.52
C GLY A 183 17.28 -11.84 5.48
N LEU A 184 16.05 -11.74 4.98
CA LEU A 184 14.85 -12.03 5.76
C LEU A 184 14.84 -13.49 6.23
N GLN A 185 15.12 -14.46 5.34
CA GLN A 185 15.20 -15.88 5.70
C GLN A 185 16.30 -16.15 6.73
N SER A 186 17.49 -15.57 6.55
CA SER A 186 18.60 -15.63 7.51
C SER A 186 18.21 -15.11 8.89
N TRP A 187 17.57 -13.94 8.94
CA TRP A 187 17.09 -13.33 10.18
C TRP A 187 16.00 -14.15 10.86
N LEU A 188 15.05 -14.70 10.08
CA LEU A 188 14.00 -15.59 10.60
C LEU A 188 14.59 -16.89 11.17
N ALA A 189 15.55 -17.49 10.48
CA ALA A 189 16.27 -18.69 10.95
C ALA A 189 17.06 -18.43 12.24
N ALA A 190 17.58 -17.22 12.43
CA ALA A 190 18.23 -16.77 13.66
C ALA A 190 17.24 -16.40 14.79
N GLY A 191 15.95 -16.64 14.60
CA GLY A 191 14.91 -16.46 15.62
C GLY A 191 14.17 -15.12 15.56
N ALA A 192 14.41 -14.30 14.53
CA ALA A 192 13.68 -13.07 14.22
C ALA A 192 13.59 -12.07 15.39
N ARG A 193 14.71 -11.91 16.12
CA ARG A 193 14.78 -11.03 17.28
C ARG A 193 14.95 -9.58 16.83
N VAL A 194 14.23 -8.67 17.48
CA VAL A 194 14.38 -7.22 17.34
C VAL A 194 14.60 -6.63 18.73
N ASP A 195 15.78 -6.06 18.95
CA ASP A 195 16.08 -5.36 20.19
C ASP A 195 15.75 -3.88 20.05
N ILE A 196 14.88 -3.41 20.94
CA ILE A 196 14.24 -2.09 20.91
C ILE A 196 14.61 -1.38 22.21
N GLY A 197 15.88 -1.37 22.59
CA GLY A 197 16.33 -0.83 23.88
C GLY A 197 15.98 -1.78 25.03
N ASP A 198 15.01 -1.42 25.87
CA ASP A 198 14.55 -2.19 27.04
C ASP A 198 13.58 -3.33 26.70
N VAL A 199 13.14 -3.43 25.44
CA VAL A 199 12.20 -4.45 24.97
C VAL A 199 12.84 -5.26 23.84
N THR A 200 12.66 -6.58 23.85
CA THR A 200 12.99 -7.46 22.73
C THR A 200 11.71 -8.08 22.17
N TRP A 201 11.50 -7.92 20.86
CA TRP A 201 10.45 -8.62 20.14
C TRP A 201 10.98 -9.87 19.44
N ARG A 202 10.12 -10.88 19.30
CA ARG A 202 10.27 -11.93 18.29
C ARG A 202 9.20 -11.76 17.25
N MET A 203 9.55 -11.91 15.98
CA MET A 203 8.63 -11.70 14.86
C MET A 203 8.47 -12.95 14.00
N LYS A 204 7.42 -12.98 13.18
CA LYS A 204 7.28 -13.94 12.07
C LYS A 204 6.68 -13.25 10.86
N VAL A 205 6.95 -13.76 9.67
CA VAL A 205 6.13 -13.44 8.49
C VAL A 205 4.73 -14.02 8.71
N THR A 206 3.71 -13.24 8.36
CA THR A 206 2.31 -13.69 8.41
C THR A 206 1.68 -13.59 7.03
N HIS A 207 0.73 -14.47 6.74
CA HIS A 207 -0.05 -14.47 5.50
C HIS A 207 -1.51 -14.70 5.87
N GLY A 208 -2.41 -13.84 5.40
CA GLY A 208 -3.85 -14.01 5.62
C GLY A 208 -4.30 -13.89 7.09
N ASP A 209 -3.64 -13.06 7.90
CA ASP A 209 -4.04 -12.81 9.29
C ASP A 209 -5.45 -12.16 9.35
N GLU A 210 -6.29 -12.60 10.27
CA GLU A 210 -7.65 -12.06 10.40
C GLU A 210 -7.69 -10.65 11.00
N ARG A 211 -6.65 -10.27 11.77
CA ARG A 211 -6.59 -8.97 12.42
C ARG A 211 -6.32 -7.90 11.37
N LEU A 212 -7.23 -6.93 11.28
CA LEU A 212 -7.18 -5.84 10.30
C LEU A 212 -5.81 -5.15 10.21
N ALA A 213 -5.15 -4.89 11.34
CA ALA A 213 -3.85 -4.20 11.35
C ALA A 213 -2.76 -4.94 10.54
N LEU A 214 -2.79 -6.27 10.50
CA LEU A 214 -1.78 -7.12 9.86
C LEU A 214 -2.10 -7.46 8.40
N ARG A 215 -3.25 -7.00 7.90
CA ARG A 215 -3.72 -7.25 6.55
C ARG A 215 -3.17 -6.24 5.56
N PRO A 216 -2.36 -6.64 4.56
CA PRO A 216 -1.84 -5.70 3.55
C PRO A 216 -2.94 -4.94 2.80
N ASP A 217 -4.07 -5.60 2.51
CA ASP A 217 -5.24 -5.01 1.84
C ASP A 217 -5.93 -3.89 2.64
N ARG A 218 -5.56 -3.71 3.91
CA ARG A 218 -6.01 -2.56 4.69
C ARG A 218 -5.32 -1.26 4.25
N TYR A 219 -4.07 -1.36 3.85
CA TYR A 219 -3.23 -0.23 3.45
C TYR A 219 -3.20 -0.07 1.93
N ALA A 220 -3.37 -1.19 1.21
CA ALA A 220 -3.53 -1.20 -0.23
C ALA A 220 -5.00 -0.98 -0.61
N GLY A 221 -5.25 -0.42 -1.79
CA GLY A 221 -6.60 -0.19 -2.29
C GLY A 221 -6.74 1.18 -2.94
N PHE A 222 -7.95 1.48 -3.40
CA PHE A 222 -8.27 2.72 -4.09
C PHE A 222 -9.27 3.53 -3.26
N GLY A 223 -8.95 4.79 -3.01
CA GLY A 223 -9.81 5.69 -2.23
C GLY A 223 -9.70 7.12 -2.72
N GLU A 224 -10.80 7.87 -2.63
CA GLU A 224 -10.83 9.31 -2.92
C GLU A 224 -10.37 10.11 -1.71
N THR A 225 -10.68 9.64 -0.51
CA THR A 225 -10.25 10.25 0.76
C THR A 225 -9.36 9.28 1.53
N TRP A 226 -8.21 9.76 1.98
CA TRP A 226 -7.27 9.02 2.82
C TRP A 226 -6.98 9.78 4.11
N VAL A 227 -6.83 9.05 5.20
CA VAL A 227 -6.54 9.58 6.54
C VAL A 227 -5.25 8.99 7.09
N THR A 228 -4.47 9.77 7.81
CA THR A 228 -3.18 9.31 8.35
C THR A 228 -3.35 8.34 9.52
N ALA A 229 -2.78 7.15 9.39
CA ALA A 229 -2.54 6.22 10.48
C ALA A 229 -1.45 6.74 11.43
N THR A 230 -0.31 7.15 10.85
CA THR A 230 0.78 7.83 11.56
C THR A 230 0.96 9.24 11.00
N PRO A 231 1.29 10.24 11.85
CA PRO A 231 1.31 11.63 11.43
C PRO A 231 2.38 11.87 10.37
N VAL A 232 2.13 12.86 9.54
CA VAL A 232 2.98 13.26 8.43
C VAL A 232 3.94 14.33 8.91
N ILE A 233 5.24 14.11 8.65
CA ILE A 233 6.29 15.12 8.85
C ILE A 233 6.46 15.87 7.54
N CYS A 234 5.94 17.09 7.45
CA CYS A 234 5.92 17.88 6.23
C CYS A 234 7.32 18.37 5.83
N ASP A 235 7.57 18.44 4.52
CA ASP A 235 8.85 18.91 3.98
C ASP A 235 9.14 20.38 4.30
N ARG A 236 8.10 21.19 4.27
CA ARG A 236 8.12 22.63 4.54
C ARG A 236 7.04 22.98 5.55
N HIS A 237 7.25 24.07 6.28
CA HIS A 237 6.25 24.59 7.20
C HIS A 237 5.21 25.41 6.41
N PRO A 238 3.91 25.10 6.52
CA PRO A 238 2.86 25.93 5.93
C PRO A 238 2.92 27.38 6.46
N ARG A 239 2.65 28.35 5.60
CA ARG A 239 2.65 29.80 5.92
C ARG A 239 1.74 30.54 4.95
N ARG A 240 1.54 31.85 5.16
CA ARG A 240 0.60 32.66 4.35
C ARG A 240 0.79 32.55 2.83
N THR A 241 2.03 32.41 2.36
CA THR A 241 2.38 32.32 0.93
C THR A 241 2.62 30.90 0.43
N LEU A 242 2.49 29.89 1.29
CA LEU A 242 2.67 28.47 0.98
C LEU A 242 1.69 27.69 1.84
N THR A 243 0.50 27.45 1.28
CA THR A 243 -0.59 26.83 2.03
C THR A 243 -0.27 25.38 2.39
N LEU A 244 -1.00 24.81 3.34
CA LEU A 244 -0.88 23.39 3.65
C LEU A 244 -1.14 22.51 2.40
N ARG A 245 -2.14 22.89 1.60
CA ARG A 245 -2.46 22.19 0.34
C ARG A 245 -1.28 22.24 -0.63
N ASP A 246 -0.56 23.36 -0.73
CA ASP A 246 0.63 23.46 -1.60
C ASP A 246 1.76 22.55 -1.10
N VAL A 247 2.01 22.53 0.22
CA VAL A 247 3.01 21.65 0.83
C VAL A 247 2.69 20.18 0.56
N VAL A 248 1.43 19.78 0.78
CA VAL A 248 1.00 18.40 0.55
C VAL A 248 0.95 18.06 -0.94
N SER A 249 0.62 19.01 -1.82
CA SER A 249 0.65 18.81 -3.28
C SER A 249 2.05 18.47 -3.77
N ASP A 250 3.08 19.15 -3.26
CA ASP A 250 4.47 18.83 -3.61
C ASP A 250 4.89 17.47 -3.05
N MET A 251 4.45 17.13 -1.84
CA MET A 251 4.70 15.79 -1.28
C MET A 251 3.97 14.68 -2.05
N CYS A 252 2.76 14.94 -2.56
CA CYS A 252 2.04 14.02 -3.45
C CYS A 252 2.80 13.83 -4.76
N ARG A 253 3.30 14.92 -5.36
CA ARG A 253 4.12 14.88 -6.57
C ARG A 253 5.38 14.03 -6.38
N ASP A 254 6.06 14.19 -5.25
CA ASP A 254 7.25 13.40 -4.89
C ASP A 254 6.97 11.89 -4.81
N VAL A 255 5.71 11.50 -4.59
CA VAL A 255 5.30 10.09 -4.57
C VAL A 255 4.42 9.68 -5.76
N GLY A 256 4.45 10.45 -6.86
CA GLY A 256 3.72 10.12 -8.09
C GLY A 256 2.19 10.23 -7.98
N LEU A 257 1.68 10.92 -6.96
CA LEU A 257 0.25 11.15 -6.76
C LEU A 257 -0.19 12.51 -7.34
N PRO A 258 -1.44 12.63 -7.80
CA PRO A 258 -1.97 13.90 -8.28
C PRO A 258 -2.09 14.91 -7.13
N PRO A 259 -2.14 16.22 -7.44
CA PRO A 259 -2.40 17.21 -6.42
C PRO A 259 -3.78 16.96 -5.78
N PRO A 260 -3.90 17.07 -4.44
CA PRO A 260 -5.17 16.89 -3.76
C PRO A 260 -6.14 18.04 -4.04
N GLU A 261 -7.44 17.72 -3.98
CA GLU A 261 -8.52 18.70 -4.02
C GLU A 261 -8.62 19.42 -2.68
N ALA A 262 -8.63 18.66 -1.58
CA ALA A 262 -8.71 19.19 -0.23
C ALA A 262 -7.70 18.52 0.72
N VAL A 263 -7.23 19.30 1.70
CA VAL A 263 -6.31 18.84 2.75
C VAL A 263 -6.75 19.45 4.07
N VAL A 264 -7.03 18.60 5.06
CA VAL A 264 -7.37 19.01 6.43
C VAL A 264 -6.28 18.50 7.37
N ALA A 265 -5.70 19.39 8.16
CA ALA A 265 -4.74 19.05 9.21
C ALA A 265 -5.40 19.04 10.59
N ALA A 266 -4.98 18.10 11.42
CA ALA A 266 -5.33 18.04 12.83
C ALA A 266 -4.13 17.55 13.67
N PRO A 267 -3.99 18.03 14.91
CA PRO A 267 -2.99 17.47 15.83
C PRO A 267 -3.33 16.04 16.24
N TYR A 268 -4.61 15.69 16.32
CA TYR A 268 -5.10 14.35 16.65
C TYR A 268 -5.53 13.60 15.39
N GLY A 269 -5.19 12.31 15.31
CA GLY A 269 -5.66 11.46 14.22
C GLY A 269 -7.18 11.24 14.25
N SER A 270 -7.80 11.16 13.07
CA SER A 270 -9.24 10.88 12.93
C SER A 270 -9.61 9.41 13.19
N LEU A 271 -8.61 8.52 13.23
CA LEU A 271 -8.80 7.11 13.51
C LEU A 271 -8.71 6.84 15.01
N LYS A 272 -9.65 6.07 15.56
CA LYS A 272 -9.55 5.56 16.92
C LYS A 272 -8.23 4.78 17.09
N GLY A 273 -7.56 4.94 18.22
CA GLY A 273 -6.24 4.34 18.49
C GLY A 273 -5.05 5.12 17.90
N SER A 274 -5.27 6.22 17.18
CA SER A 274 -4.19 7.16 16.86
C SER A 274 -3.73 7.93 18.11
N ALA A 275 -2.50 8.46 18.06
CA ALA A 275 -1.94 9.34 19.09
C ALA A 275 -1.89 10.79 18.60
N ASP A 276 -1.49 11.73 19.47
CA ASP A 276 -1.21 13.11 19.05
C ASP A 276 0.03 13.12 18.15
N SER A 277 -0.02 13.90 17.07
CA SER A 277 1.09 14.11 16.15
C SER A 277 2.45 14.37 16.82
N ARG A 278 2.45 15.04 17.98
CA ARG A 278 3.64 15.43 18.74
C ARG A 278 4.09 14.39 19.78
N SER A 279 3.26 13.40 20.10
CA SER A 279 3.65 12.35 21.06
C SER A 279 4.55 11.29 20.43
N HIS A 280 4.62 11.24 19.10
CA HIS A 280 5.46 10.29 18.39
C HIS A 280 6.94 10.50 18.69
N SER A 281 7.59 9.47 19.27
CA SER A 281 9.03 9.46 19.45
C SER A 281 9.71 9.34 18.09
N LEU A 282 10.61 10.29 17.80
CA LEU A 282 11.37 10.31 16.55
C LEU A 282 12.74 9.64 16.68
N GLY A 283 13.09 9.10 17.86
CA GLY A 283 14.36 8.38 18.08
C GLY A 283 15.58 9.16 17.59
N GLN A 284 16.42 8.52 16.78
CA GLN A 284 17.63 9.12 16.20
C GLN A 284 17.32 10.26 15.22
N ARG A 285 16.04 10.44 14.85
CA ARG A 285 15.55 11.48 13.94
C ARG A 285 14.91 12.66 14.66
N ALA A 286 15.30 12.91 15.91
CA ALA A 286 14.85 14.07 16.68
C ALA A 286 15.04 15.42 15.96
N TYR A 287 16.00 15.52 15.02
CA TYR A 287 16.16 16.70 14.17
C TYR A 287 14.91 17.01 13.30
N LEU A 288 14.06 16.03 13.03
CA LEU A 288 12.77 16.21 12.34
C LEU A 288 11.70 16.84 13.23
N ALA A 289 11.86 16.87 14.55
CA ALA A 289 10.88 17.43 15.49
C ALA A 289 10.59 18.93 15.25
N LYS A 290 11.52 19.66 14.64
CA LYS A 290 11.36 21.08 14.28
C LYS A 290 10.48 21.29 13.05
N ARG A 291 10.08 20.23 12.36
CA ARG A 291 9.23 20.29 11.16
C ARG A 291 7.76 20.26 11.55
N TYR A 292 6.92 20.84 10.69
CA TYR A 292 5.48 20.78 10.85
C TYR A 292 5.00 19.33 10.75
N THR A 293 4.54 18.79 11.87
CA THR A 293 4.09 17.39 12.00
C THR A 293 2.62 17.38 12.38
N THR A 294 1.78 16.68 11.62
CA THR A 294 0.32 16.71 11.80
C THR A 294 -0.33 15.45 11.23
N HIS A 295 -1.53 15.09 11.70
CA HIS A 295 -2.41 14.16 10.98
C HIS A 295 -3.09 14.88 9.83
N LEU A 296 -3.32 14.16 8.73
CA LEU A 296 -3.95 14.67 7.53
C LEU A 296 -5.17 13.83 7.14
N THR A 297 -6.21 14.51 6.69
CA THR A 297 -7.23 13.95 5.80
C THR A 297 -7.01 14.59 4.43
N VAL A 298 -6.81 13.77 3.41
CA VAL A 298 -6.51 14.21 2.04
C VAL A 298 -7.55 13.65 1.10
N THR A 299 -8.16 14.52 0.30
CA THR A 299 -9.20 14.17 -0.67
C THR A 299 -8.76 14.53 -2.08
N TRP A 300 -8.99 13.62 -3.02
CA TRP A 300 -8.74 13.78 -4.45
C TRP A 300 -10.05 13.70 -5.23
N SER A 301 -10.08 14.33 -6.40
CA SER A 301 -11.21 14.28 -7.33
C SER A 301 -11.40 12.92 -8.03
N ARG A 302 -10.49 11.98 -7.78
CA ARG A 302 -10.56 10.60 -8.28
C ARG A 302 -9.94 9.64 -7.26
N LYS A 303 -10.30 8.36 -7.36
CA LYS A 303 -9.68 7.31 -6.55
C LYS A 303 -8.18 7.21 -6.83
N VAL A 304 -7.37 7.33 -5.77
CA VAL A 304 -5.93 7.12 -5.82
C VAL A 304 -5.55 5.77 -5.21
N PRO A 305 -4.57 5.04 -5.78
CA PRO A 305 -4.08 3.79 -5.23
C PRO A 305 -3.17 4.04 -4.03
N GLY A 306 -3.33 3.22 -3.00
CA GLY A 306 -2.31 3.04 -1.96
C GLY A 306 -1.52 1.75 -2.11
N PRO A 307 -0.61 1.45 -1.17
CA PRO A 307 -0.33 2.21 0.06
C PRO A 307 0.12 3.65 -0.18
N ILE A 308 -0.28 4.59 0.69
CA ILE A 308 0.15 5.98 0.61
C ILE A 308 0.99 6.32 1.84
N LEU A 309 2.26 6.69 1.59
CA LEU A 309 3.19 7.18 2.62
C LEU A 309 3.68 8.58 2.23
N LEU A 310 3.39 9.59 3.05
CA LEU A 310 3.74 10.98 2.76
C LEU A 310 4.77 11.57 3.74
N GLY A 311 5.62 12.44 3.21
CA GLY A 311 6.52 13.29 4.01
C GLY A 311 7.87 12.65 4.34
N ARG A 312 8.66 13.35 5.15
CA ARG A 312 10.09 13.03 5.39
C ARG A 312 10.34 11.75 6.18
N GLY A 313 9.33 11.27 6.90
CA GLY A 313 9.42 10.06 7.71
C GLY A 313 8.82 8.82 7.04
N ARG A 314 8.43 8.89 5.76
CA ARG A 314 7.72 7.82 5.03
C ARG A 314 8.42 6.45 5.05
N TYR A 315 9.75 6.43 5.11
CA TYR A 315 10.52 5.17 5.16
C TYR A 315 10.74 4.61 6.58
N PHE A 316 10.29 5.32 7.63
CA PHE A 316 10.58 5.05 9.04
C PHE A 316 9.32 5.09 9.91
N GLY A 317 8.20 4.63 9.35
CA GLY A 317 6.95 4.46 10.09
C GLY A 317 6.08 5.70 10.27
N MET A 318 6.42 6.84 9.65
CA MET A 318 5.61 8.06 9.72
C MET A 318 4.90 8.32 8.39
N GLY A 319 3.77 9.02 8.44
CA GLY A 319 3.01 9.43 7.26
C GLY A 319 2.28 8.31 6.52
N ALA A 320 2.11 7.14 7.14
CA ALA A 320 1.30 6.08 6.59
C ALA A 320 -0.18 6.47 6.61
N MET A 321 -0.90 6.19 5.53
CA MET A 321 -2.32 6.52 5.40
C MET A 321 -3.18 5.27 5.16
N LEU A 322 -4.45 5.37 5.55
CA LEU A 322 -5.49 4.40 5.25
C LEU A 322 -6.58 5.06 4.40
N PRO A 323 -7.23 4.30 3.50
CA PRO A 323 -8.40 4.82 2.82
C PRO A 323 -9.49 5.09 3.87
N SER A 324 -10.09 6.27 3.81
CA SER A 324 -11.26 6.58 4.61
C SER A 324 -12.37 5.63 4.17
N ARG A 325 -12.87 4.82 5.09
CA ARG A 325 -14.16 4.17 4.89
C ARG A 325 -15.18 5.26 5.14
N GLU A 326 -15.56 5.99 4.10
CA GLU A 326 -16.85 6.69 4.15
C GLU A 326 -17.88 5.65 4.60
N ALA A 327 -18.70 6.01 5.60
CA ALA A 327 -19.83 5.19 5.97
C ALA A 327 -20.68 5.04 4.72
N ALA A 328 -20.59 3.87 4.08
CA ALA A 328 -21.50 3.48 3.03
C ALA A 328 -22.92 3.38 3.58
#